data_AF-A0A1T2L3T9-F1
#
_entry.id   AF-A0A1T2L3T9-F1
#
_cell.length_a   1.000
_cell.length_b   1.000
_cell.length_c   1.000
_cell.angle_alpha   90.00
_cell.angle_beta   90.00
_cell.angle_gamma   90.00
#
_symmetry.space_group_name_H-M   'P 1'
#
loop_
_entity.id
_entity.type
_entity.pdbx_description
1 polymer ?
#
loop_
_entity_poly.entity_id
_entity_poly.type
_entity_poly.pdbx_seq_one_letter_code
_entity_poly.pdbx_strand_id
1 'polypeptide(L)'
;ELTPKSITGFLVGLKSKIATFRVQREVNNYRKEPLLAILPGVALQQLWDLMSVAENALFVVTILVVSIGLIGMLTVMLAGLNERRREMAILRSVGARPGHILLLITGESFLLSLIGIALGLLLLYTSLALAQPIMESQYGLHLKISLPSLREYLILGLVGTSGLIIGLIPGYRAYRYSLADGMNIRL
;
A
#
# COMPACT_ATOMS: atom_id res chain seq x y z
N GLU A 1 -53.11 -17.80 -8.93
CA GLU A 1 -52.41 -17.98 -10.22
C GLU A 1 -51.50 -16.78 -10.46
N LEU A 2 -50.19 -16.97 -10.48
CA LEU A 2 -49.21 -15.92 -10.78
C LEU A 2 -48.60 -16.18 -12.17
N THR A 3 -49.41 -16.10 -13.22
CA THR A 3 -48.89 -16.08 -14.59
C THR A 3 -48.52 -14.63 -14.94
N PRO A 4 -47.22 -14.31 -15.12
CA PRO A 4 -46.80 -12.95 -15.40
C PRO A 4 -47.39 -12.47 -16.75
N LYS A 5 -48.04 -11.30 -16.75
CA LYS A 5 -48.66 -10.71 -17.94
C LYS A 5 -47.65 -10.00 -18.85
N SER A 6 -46.44 -9.72 -18.37
CA SER A 6 -45.38 -9.06 -19.13
C SER A 6 -43.99 -9.52 -18.66
N ILE A 7 -43.04 -9.55 -19.60
CA ILE A 7 -41.61 -9.79 -19.32
C ILE A 7 -40.91 -8.44 -19.38
N THR A 8 -40.40 -7.95 -18.24
CA THR A 8 -39.71 -6.66 -18.13
C THR A 8 -38.22 -6.73 -18.48
N GLY A 9 -37.64 -7.94 -18.50
CA GLY A 9 -36.25 -8.16 -18.89
C GLY A 9 -35.89 -9.64 -18.89
N PHE A 10 -34.95 -10.02 -19.73
CA PHE A 10 -34.40 -11.37 -19.77
C PHE A 10 -32.93 -11.33 -20.19
N LEU A 11 -32.14 -12.28 -19.69
CA LEU A 11 -30.73 -12.41 -20.04
C LEU A 11 -30.57 -13.39 -21.19
N VAL A 12 -29.85 -12.96 -22.24
CA VAL A 12 -29.58 -13.78 -23.41
C VAL A 12 -28.08 -14.04 -23.52
N GLY A 13 -27.68 -15.30 -23.38
CA GLY A 13 -26.32 -15.75 -23.65
C GLY A 13 -26.12 -16.06 -25.13
N LEU A 14 -25.12 -15.45 -25.76
CA LEU A 14 -24.77 -15.70 -27.16
C LEU A 14 -23.46 -16.49 -27.24
N LYS A 15 -23.38 -17.44 -28.17
CA LYS A 15 -22.17 -18.28 -28.39
C LYS A 15 -21.02 -17.53 -29.08
N SER A 16 -21.29 -16.39 -29.70
CA SER A 16 -20.31 -15.59 -30.43
C SER A 16 -20.29 -14.14 -29.92
N LYS A 17 -19.09 -13.66 -29.54
CA LYS A 17 -18.87 -12.28 -29.07
C LYS A 17 -19.26 -11.23 -30.12
N ILE A 18 -19.06 -11.52 -31.41
CA ILE A 18 -19.38 -10.61 -32.51
C ILE A 18 -20.90 -10.53 -32.70
N ALA A 19 -21.61 -11.65 -32.53
CA ALA A 19 -23.07 -11.69 -32.63
C ALA A 19 -23.73 -10.80 -31.57
N THR A 20 -23.10 -10.61 -30.42
CA THR A 20 -23.58 -9.75 -29.33
C THR A 20 -23.84 -8.31 -29.76
N PHE A 21 -22.91 -7.68 -30.48
CA PHE A 21 -23.08 -6.32 -30.97
C PHE A 21 -24.14 -6.23 -32.08
N ARG A 22 -24.23 -7.26 -32.93
CA ARG A 22 -25.24 -7.31 -34.00
C ARG A 22 -26.65 -7.44 -33.41
N VAL A 23 -26.85 -8.37 -32.48
CA VAL A 23 -28.14 -8.59 -31.80
C VAL A 23 -28.52 -7.37 -30.97
N GLN A 24 -27.57 -6.75 -30.26
CA GLN A 24 -27.83 -5.50 -29.53
C GLN A 24 -28.36 -4.40 -30.46
N ARG A 25 -27.71 -4.21 -31.62
CA ARG A 25 -28.13 -3.23 -32.62
C ARG A 25 -29.49 -3.57 -33.22
N GLU A 26 -29.76 -4.83 -33.50
CA GLU A 26 -31.04 -5.28 -34.06
C GLU A 26 -32.20 -5.03 -33.10
N VAL A 27 -32.02 -5.37 -31.81
CA VAL A 27 -33.00 -5.11 -30.76
C VAL A 27 -33.24 -3.62 -30.56
N ASN A 28 -32.18 -2.80 -30.49
CA ASN A 28 -32.31 -1.35 -30.29
C ASN A 28 -32.95 -0.63 -31.50
N ASN A 29 -32.92 -1.22 -32.69
CA ASN A 29 -33.54 -0.65 -33.90
C ASN A 29 -34.90 -1.28 -34.24
N TYR A 30 -35.39 -2.20 -33.41
CA TYR A 30 -36.66 -2.85 -33.63
C TYR A 30 -37.81 -1.86 -33.44
N ARG A 31 -38.56 -1.56 -34.50
CA ARG A 31 -39.57 -0.49 -34.49
C ARG A 31 -40.95 -0.90 -33.99
N LYS A 32 -41.25 -2.22 -33.98
CA LYS A 32 -42.59 -2.70 -33.61
C LYS A 32 -42.85 -2.59 -32.11
N GLU A 33 -41.80 -2.68 -31.30
CA GLU A 33 -41.86 -2.60 -29.85
C GLU A 33 -40.64 -1.83 -29.32
N PRO A 34 -40.81 -0.95 -28.31
CA PRO A 34 -39.72 -0.19 -27.73
C PRO A 34 -38.86 -1.11 -26.85
N LEU A 35 -37.87 -1.75 -27.46
CA LEU A 35 -36.93 -2.65 -26.78
C LEU A 35 -35.56 -1.99 -26.63
N LEU A 36 -34.85 -2.35 -25.57
CA LEU A 36 -33.49 -1.89 -25.32
C LEU A 36 -32.61 -3.06 -24.88
N ALA A 37 -31.50 -3.24 -25.58
CA ALA A 37 -30.47 -4.21 -25.26
C ALA A 37 -29.22 -3.51 -24.71
N ILE A 38 -28.84 -3.88 -23.50
CA ILE A 38 -27.57 -3.51 -22.86
C ILE A 38 -26.64 -4.70 -22.79
N LEU A 39 -25.33 -4.42 -22.79
CA LEU A 39 -24.30 -5.42 -22.57
C LEU A 39 -23.75 -5.25 -21.15
N PRO A 40 -24.32 -5.94 -20.15
CA PRO A 40 -23.94 -5.74 -18.76
C PRO A 40 -22.45 -6.02 -18.53
N GLY A 41 -21.86 -6.98 -19.27
CA GLY A 41 -20.42 -7.25 -19.19
C GLY A 41 -19.54 -6.08 -19.63
N VAL A 42 -19.93 -5.32 -20.66
CA VAL A 42 -19.17 -4.14 -21.11
C VAL A 42 -19.35 -2.97 -20.13
N ALA A 43 -20.56 -2.76 -19.62
CA ALA A 43 -20.83 -1.73 -18.62
C ALA A 43 -20.05 -2.00 -17.32
N LEU A 44 -20.03 -3.25 -16.84
CA LEU A 44 -19.22 -3.66 -15.70
C LEU A 44 -17.73 -3.49 -15.98
N GLN A 45 -17.24 -3.87 -17.16
CA GLN A 45 -15.84 -3.66 -17.52
C GLN A 45 -15.46 -2.18 -17.49
N GLN A 46 -16.30 -1.28 -18.01
CA GLN A 46 -16.06 0.16 -17.95
C GLN A 46 -15.98 0.67 -16.52
N LEU A 47 -16.84 0.19 -15.62
CA LEU A 47 -16.76 0.52 -14.19
C LEU A 47 -15.45 0.03 -13.57
N TRP A 48 -15.02 -1.19 -13.91
CA TRP A 48 -13.74 -1.74 -13.45
C TRP A 48 -12.54 -0.96 -13.98
N ASP A 49 -12.57 -0.51 -15.24
CA ASP A 49 -11.50 0.29 -15.84
C ASP A 49 -11.36 1.65 -15.14
N LEU A 50 -12.49 2.32 -14.84
CA LEU A 50 -12.49 3.55 -14.04
C LEU A 50 -11.92 3.33 -12.65
N MET A 51 -12.26 2.21 -12.01
CA MET A 51 -11.74 1.84 -10.70
C MET A 51 -10.24 1.54 -10.76
N SER A 52 -9.74 0.91 -11.83
CA SER A 52 -8.31 0.63 -12.03
C SER A 52 -7.48 1.91 -12.17
N VAL A 53 -7.99 2.93 -12.88
CA VAL A 53 -7.33 4.24 -12.97
C VAL A 53 -7.21 4.88 -11.59
N ALA A 54 -8.28 4.85 -10.79
CA ALA A 54 -8.28 5.38 -9.43
C ALA A 54 -7.31 4.61 -8.51
N GLU A 55 -7.29 3.28 -8.57
CA GLU A 55 -6.35 2.44 -7.83
C GLU A 55 -4.90 2.79 -8.18
N ASN A 56 -4.58 2.90 -9.48
CA ASN A 56 -3.23 3.25 -9.93
C ASN A 56 -2.81 4.63 -9.46
N ALA A 57 -3.70 5.62 -9.47
CA ALA A 57 -3.41 6.96 -8.95
C ALA A 57 -3.08 6.92 -7.45
N LEU A 58 -3.88 6.20 -6.64
CA LEU A 58 -3.61 6.01 -5.21
C LEU A 58 -2.31 5.24 -4.96
N PHE A 59 -1.96 4.30 -5.84
CA PHE A 59 -0.70 3.57 -5.75
C PHE A 59 0.51 4.48 -5.96
N VAL A 60 0.45 5.41 -6.93
CA VAL A 60 1.49 6.43 -7.14
C VAL A 60 1.64 7.32 -5.90
N VAL A 61 0.53 7.78 -5.32
CA VAL A 61 0.54 8.55 -4.07
C VAL A 61 1.18 7.75 -2.93
N THR A 62 0.87 6.45 -2.83
CA THR A 62 1.47 5.55 -1.83
C THR A 62 3.00 5.53 -1.95
N ILE A 63 3.53 5.38 -3.18
CA ILE A 63 4.98 5.40 -3.41
C ILE A 63 5.60 6.71 -2.95
N LEU A 64 4.95 7.85 -3.25
CA LEU A 64 5.44 9.17 -2.85
C LEU A 64 5.45 9.34 -1.32
N VAL A 65 4.36 8.96 -0.65
CA VAL A 65 4.25 9.07 0.81
C VAL A 65 5.28 8.20 1.51
N VAL A 66 5.45 6.95 1.07
CA VAL A 66 6.49 6.05 1.61
C VAL A 66 7.88 6.66 1.39
N SER A 67 8.16 7.17 0.19
CA SER A 67 9.46 7.78 -0.13
C SER A 67 9.77 8.98 0.77
N ILE A 68 8.78 9.85 1.02
CA ILE A 68 8.94 11.01 1.91
C ILE A 68 9.19 10.55 3.36
N GLY A 69 8.43 9.56 3.85
CA GLY A 69 8.62 9.02 5.20
C GLY A 69 10.00 8.41 5.40
N LEU A 70 10.48 7.67 4.40
CA LEU A 70 11.81 7.08 4.34
C LEU A 70 12.94 8.13 4.34
N ILE A 71 12.81 9.20 3.55
CA ILE A 71 13.76 10.32 3.54
C ILE A 71 13.73 11.08 4.86
N GLY A 72 12.55 11.29 5.44
CA GLY A 72 12.39 11.92 6.75
C GLY A 72 13.10 11.13 7.85
N MET A 73 12.88 9.82 7.90
CA MET A 73 13.56 8.90 8.80
C MET A 73 15.09 8.97 8.64
N LEU A 74 15.60 8.92 7.40
CA LEU A 74 17.03 9.05 7.12
C LEU A 74 17.59 10.37 7.66
N THR A 75 16.87 11.47 7.46
CA THR A 75 17.30 12.81 7.87
C THR A 75 17.39 12.91 9.38
N VAL A 76 16.37 12.44 10.11
CA VAL A 76 16.34 12.42 11.58
C VAL A 76 17.48 11.55 12.12
N MET A 77 17.68 10.35 11.56
CA MET A 77 18.77 9.47 11.96
C MET A 77 20.13 10.13 11.77
N LEU A 78 20.37 10.74 10.62
CA LEU A 78 21.64 11.43 10.32
C LEU A 78 21.88 12.63 11.25
N ALA A 79 20.85 13.41 11.55
CA ALA A 79 20.96 14.54 12.48
C ALA A 79 21.32 14.05 13.89
N GLY A 80 20.67 12.98 14.36
CA GLY A 80 20.91 12.39 15.68
C GLY A 80 22.30 11.76 15.84
N LEU A 81 22.98 11.35 14.76
CA LEU A 81 24.35 10.80 14.85
C LEU A 81 25.34 11.76 15.52
N ASN A 82 25.20 13.06 15.27
CA ASN A 82 26.10 14.06 15.83
C ASN A 82 25.90 14.23 17.34
N GLU A 83 24.64 14.20 17.79
CA GLU A 83 24.28 14.28 19.21
C GLU A 83 24.74 13.04 19.98
N ARG A 84 24.59 11.85 19.36
CA ARG A 84 24.94 10.55 19.95
C ARG A 84 26.41 10.17 19.80
N ARG A 85 27.25 11.06 19.25
CA ARG A 85 28.69 10.80 19.08
C ARG A 85 29.41 10.49 20.40
N ARG A 86 29.03 11.18 21.49
CA ARG A 86 29.58 10.93 22.83
C ARG A 86 29.24 9.52 23.34
N GLU A 87 28.00 9.07 23.12
CA GLU A 87 27.55 7.72 23.49
C GLU A 87 28.36 6.65 22.73
N MET A 88 28.58 6.86 21.44
CA MET A 88 29.39 5.95 20.61
C MET A 88 30.85 5.88 21.05
N ALA A 89 31.43 7.01 21.48
CA ALA A 89 32.79 7.05 22.02
C ALA A 89 32.90 6.29 23.35
N ILE A 90 31.89 6.37 24.22
CA ILE A 90 31.83 5.60 25.48
C ILE A 90 31.69 4.10 25.17
N LEU A 91 30.81 3.70 24.24
CA LEU A 91 30.69 2.29 23.84
C LEU A 91 32.01 1.74 23.30
N ARG A 92 32.78 2.57 22.59
CA ARG A 92 34.11 2.22 22.09
C ARG A 92 35.14 2.04 23.20
N SER A 93 35.12 2.87 24.24
CA SER A 93 36.06 2.73 25.37
C SER A 93 35.82 1.45 26.18
N VAL A 94 34.60 0.93 26.17
CA VAL A 94 34.22 -0.36 26.78
C VAL A 94 34.52 -1.56 25.85
N GLY A 95 35.05 -1.32 24.65
CA GLY A 95 35.52 -2.37 23.73
C GLY A 95 34.56 -2.72 22.59
N ALA A 96 33.50 -1.93 22.35
CA ALA A 96 32.63 -2.16 21.21
C ALA A 96 33.39 -2.02 19.87
N ARG A 97 33.20 -2.97 18.96
CA ARG A 97 33.73 -2.89 17.60
C ARG A 97 32.87 -1.93 16.77
N PRO A 98 33.42 -1.24 15.76
CA PRO A 98 32.64 -0.38 14.86
C PRO A 98 31.45 -1.11 14.20
N GLY A 99 31.56 -2.42 13.97
CA GLY A 99 30.47 -3.25 13.47
C GLY A 99 29.27 -3.38 14.42
N HIS A 100 29.49 -3.31 15.75
CA HIS A 100 28.39 -3.31 16.72
C HIS A 100 27.56 -2.02 16.64
N ILE A 101 28.22 -0.89 16.38
CA ILE A 101 27.56 0.42 16.20
C ILE A 101 26.70 0.42 14.93
N LEU A 102 27.23 -0.16 13.84
CA LEU A 102 26.47 -0.32 12.60
C LEU A 102 25.20 -1.16 12.85
N LEU A 103 25.36 -2.34 13.47
CA LEU A 103 24.23 -3.24 13.74
C LEU A 103 23.20 -2.60 14.68
N LEU A 104 23.65 -1.83 15.66
CA LEU A 104 22.76 -1.09 16.58
C LEU A 104 21.89 -0.08 15.82
N ILE A 105 22.49 0.76 14.98
CA ILE A 105 21.79 1.84 14.27
C ILE A 105 20.88 1.27 13.17
N THR A 106 21.36 0.26 12.43
CA THR A 106 20.53 -0.42 11.43
C THR A 106 19.39 -1.20 12.10
N GLY A 107 19.62 -1.79 13.28
CA GLY A 107 18.60 -2.45 14.09
C GLY A 107 17.55 -1.47 14.62
N GLU A 108 17.95 -0.30 15.11
CA GLU A 108 17.04 0.77 15.52
C GLU A 108 16.16 1.22 14.34
N SER A 109 16.76 1.38 13.16
CA SER A 109 16.03 1.72 11.94
C SER A 109 14.98 0.68 11.57
N PHE A 110 15.36 -0.60 11.64
CA PHE A 110 14.45 -1.70 11.35
C PHE A 110 13.31 -1.78 12.34
N LEU A 111 13.58 -1.64 13.64
CA LEU A 111 12.55 -1.64 14.67
C LEU A 111 11.58 -0.47 14.50
N LEU A 112 12.06 0.73 14.18
CA LEU A 112 11.21 1.88 13.87
C LEU A 112 10.30 1.61 12.66
N SER A 113 10.84 0.98 11.61
CA SER A 113 10.05 0.58 10.44
C SER A 113 8.97 -0.44 10.80
N LEU A 114 9.30 -1.47 11.59
CA LEU A 114 8.33 -2.48 12.05
C LEU A 114 7.23 -1.88 12.92
N ILE A 115 7.58 -0.98 13.84
CA ILE A 115 6.60 -0.26 14.68
C ILE A 115 5.70 0.59 13.80
N GLY A 116 6.26 1.31 12.83
CA GLY A 116 5.49 2.09 11.86
C GLY A 116 4.49 1.24 11.07
N ILE A 117 4.92 0.05 10.60
CA ILE A 117 4.05 -0.92 9.93
C ILE A 117 2.93 -1.39 10.85
N ALA A 118 3.26 -1.78 12.08
CA ALA A 118 2.28 -2.27 13.06
C ALA A 118 1.23 -1.20 13.40
N LEU A 119 1.67 0.04 13.64
CA LEU A 119 0.78 1.17 13.89
C LEU A 119 -0.08 1.53 12.67
N GLY A 120 0.50 1.50 11.46
CA GLY A 120 -0.22 1.73 10.21
C GLY A 120 -1.33 0.70 9.99
N LEU A 121 -1.06 -0.59 10.23
CA LEU A 121 -2.06 -1.65 10.16
C LEU A 121 -3.16 -1.47 11.20
N LEU A 122 -2.80 -1.14 12.44
CA LEU A 122 -3.78 -0.87 13.50
C LEU A 122 -4.69 0.29 13.11
N LEU A 123 -4.13 1.40 12.61
CA LEU A 123 -4.91 2.56 12.14
C LEU A 123 -5.81 2.19 10.96
N LEU A 124 -5.33 1.38 10.01
CA LEU A 124 -6.14 0.91 8.89
C LEU A 124 -7.36 0.11 9.36
N TYR A 125 -7.14 -0.92 10.19
CA TYR A 125 -8.22 -1.80 10.64
C TYR A 125 -9.21 -1.10 11.57
N THR A 126 -8.73 -0.22 12.45
CA THR A 126 -9.60 0.61 13.29
C THR A 126 -10.44 1.57 12.43
N SER A 127 -9.85 2.21 11.43
CA SER A 127 -10.59 3.09 10.50
C SER A 127 -11.65 2.30 9.70
N LEU A 128 -11.32 1.11 9.23
CA LEU A 128 -12.29 0.23 8.54
C LEU A 128 -13.45 -0.17 9.44
N ALA A 129 -13.16 -0.57 10.68
CA ALA A 129 -14.19 -0.94 11.66
C ALA A 129 -15.14 0.21 11.99
N LEU A 130 -14.62 1.45 12.06
CA LEU A 130 -15.43 2.65 12.29
C LEU A 130 -16.22 3.07 11.04
N ALA A 131 -15.64 2.90 9.84
CA ALA A 131 -16.28 3.30 8.59
C ALA A 131 -17.39 2.33 8.14
N GLN A 132 -17.24 1.02 8.41
CA GLN A 132 -18.18 -0.01 7.98
C GLN A 132 -19.67 0.29 8.30
N PRO A 133 -20.08 0.61 9.55
CA PRO A 133 -21.49 0.86 9.85
C PRO A 133 -22.04 2.12 9.14
N ILE A 134 -21.19 3.13 8.92
CA ILE A 134 -21.57 4.37 8.24
C ILE A 134 -21.81 4.09 6.74
N MET A 135 -20.93 3.29 6.12
CA MET A 135 -21.03 2.95 4.71
C MET A 135 -22.21 2.01 4.42
N GLU A 136 -22.48 1.07 5.32
CA GLU A 136 -23.60 0.14 5.18
C GLU A 136 -24.95 0.86 5.31
N SER A 137 -25.08 1.78 6.26
CA SER A 137 -26.33 2.54 6.48
C SER A 137 -26.64 3.56 5.40
N GLN A 138 -25.63 4.25 4.85
CA GLN A 138 -25.84 5.33 3.86
C GLN A 138 -25.78 4.85 2.42
N TYR A 139 -24.95 3.85 2.11
CA TYR A 139 -24.67 3.43 0.75
C TYR A 139 -24.97 1.95 0.48
N GLY A 140 -25.36 1.18 1.51
CA GLY A 140 -25.58 -0.27 1.38
C GLY A 140 -24.31 -1.06 1.06
N LEU A 141 -23.13 -0.45 1.26
CA LEU A 141 -21.83 -1.04 0.93
C LEU A 141 -21.28 -1.78 2.16
N HIS A 142 -21.28 -3.10 2.10
CA HIS A 142 -20.68 -3.93 3.15
C HIS A 142 -19.17 -4.09 2.90
N LEU A 143 -18.36 -3.33 3.63
CA LEU A 143 -16.90 -3.45 3.60
C LEU A 143 -16.46 -4.69 4.38
N LYS A 144 -16.11 -5.75 3.66
CA LYS A 144 -15.61 -6.99 4.29
C LYS A 144 -14.20 -6.76 4.84
N ILE A 145 -14.08 -6.73 6.17
CA ILE A 145 -12.77 -6.79 6.84
C ILE A 145 -12.18 -8.17 6.58
N SER A 146 -11.10 -8.21 5.81
CA SER A 146 -10.39 -9.44 5.47
C SER A 146 -8.91 -9.31 5.81
N LEU A 147 -8.26 -10.47 5.94
CA LEU A 147 -6.82 -10.51 6.11
C LEU A 147 -6.13 -9.98 4.85
N PRO A 148 -4.93 -9.39 5.00
CA PRO A 148 -4.24 -8.79 3.88
C PRO A 148 -4.00 -9.82 2.77
N SER A 149 -4.13 -9.39 1.52
CA SER A 149 -3.81 -10.24 0.38
C SER A 149 -2.31 -10.52 0.29
N LEU A 150 -1.90 -11.54 -0.47
CA LEU A 150 -0.47 -11.83 -0.71
C LEU A 150 0.28 -10.60 -1.25
N ARG A 151 -0.38 -9.80 -2.10
CA ARG A 151 0.18 -8.55 -2.65
C ARG A 151 0.44 -7.52 -1.55
N GLU A 152 -0.48 -7.36 -0.61
CA GLU A 152 -0.32 -6.44 0.51
C GLU A 152 0.80 -6.90 1.45
N TYR A 153 0.90 -8.19 1.74
CA TYR A 153 2.03 -8.73 2.52
C TYR A 153 3.37 -8.48 1.83
N LEU A 154 3.44 -8.60 0.50
CA LEU A 154 4.65 -8.26 -0.26
C LEU A 154 4.99 -6.77 -0.15
N ILE A 155 4.00 -5.87 -0.24
CA ILE A 155 4.22 -4.43 -0.09
C ILE A 155 4.72 -4.11 1.33
N LEU A 156 4.12 -4.70 2.37
CA LEU A 156 4.58 -4.54 3.75
C LEU A 156 6.01 -5.05 3.94
N GLY A 157 6.36 -6.18 3.33
CA GLY A 157 7.72 -6.71 3.31
C GLY A 157 8.71 -5.77 2.62
N LEU A 158 8.33 -5.18 1.48
CA LEU A 158 9.13 -4.18 0.78
C LEU A 158 9.33 -2.91 1.61
N VAL A 159 8.29 -2.45 2.31
CA VAL A 159 8.39 -1.30 3.22
C VAL A 159 9.32 -1.62 4.40
N GLY A 160 9.19 -2.80 5.02
CA GLY A 160 10.06 -3.22 6.11
C GLY A 160 11.54 -3.35 5.70
N THR A 161 11.79 -3.93 4.53
CA THR A 161 13.14 -4.07 3.97
C THR A 161 13.73 -2.73 3.52
N SER A 162 12.91 -1.80 3.02
CA SER A 162 13.40 -0.45 2.69
C SER A 162 13.85 0.31 3.94
N GLY A 163 13.19 0.12 5.10
CA GLY A 163 13.67 0.64 6.39
C GLY A 163 15.06 0.12 6.78
N LEU A 164 15.34 -1.17 6.55
CA LEU A 164 16.69 -1.75 6.72
C LEU A 164 17.71 -1.11 5.78
N ILE A 165 17.38 -1.02 4.49
CA ILE A 165 18.28 -0.45 3.47
C ILE A 165 18.63 1.00 3.81
N ILE A 166 17.64 1.79 4.23
CA ILE A 166 17.88 3.17 4.63
C ILE A 166 18.71 3.26 5.90
N GLY A 167 18.46 2.39 6.89
CA GLY A 167 19.23 2.32 8.13
C GLY A 167 20.70 1.94 7.96
N LEU A 168 21.08 1.31 6.84
CA LEU A 168 22.48 1.03 6.51
C LEU A 168 23.26 2.30 6.20
N ILE A 169 22.63 3.35 5.65
CA ILE A 169 23.30 4.61 5.31
C ILE A 169 23.86 5.33 6.56
N PRO A 170 23.04 5.65 7.60
CA PRO A 170 23.55 6.24 8.83
C PRO A 170 24.43 5.26 9.60
N GLY A 171 24.12 3.96 9.60
CA GLY A 171 24.93 2.93 10.26
C GLY A 171 26.36 2.84 9.69
N TYR A 172 26.51 2.91 8.37
CA TYR A 172 27.82 2.94 7.72
C TYR A 172 28.58 4.26 7.97
N ARG A 173 27.89 5.40 8.01
CA ARG A 173 28.52 6.67 8.38
C ARG A 173 29.04 6.64 9.82
N ALA A 174 28.25 6.13 10.76
CA ALA A 174 28.64 5.95 12.16
C ALA A 174 29.84 5.01 12.31
N TYR A 175 29.84 3.89 11.56
CA TYR A 175 30.97 2.97 11.49
C TYR A 175 32.27 3.69 11.09
N ARG A 176 32.23 4.52 10.05
CA ARG A 176 33.42 5.25 9.57
C ARG A 176 33.90 6.29 10.59
N TYR A 177 33.01 7.03 11.23
CA TYR A 177 33.40 8.00 12.26
C TYR A 177 34.06 7.32 13.46
N SER A 178 33.51 6.17 13.89
CA SER A 178 34.05 5.39 15.01
C SER A 178 35.44 4.81 14.74
N LEU A 179 35.71 4.41 13.50
CA LEU A 179 37.04 3.94 13.07
C LEU A 179 38.06 5.09 13.06
N ALA A 180 37.68 6.24 12.52
CA ALA A 180 38.55 7.42 12.42
C ALA A 180 38.91 8.01 13.79
N ASP A 181 37.96 8.08 14.74
CA ASP A 181 38.23 8.56 16.10
C ASP A 181 39.16 7.61 16.88
N GLY A 182 39.22 6.31 16.52
CA GLY A 182 40.18 5.37 17.11
C GLY A 182 41.64 5.57 16.65
N MET A 183 41.88 6.34 15.59
CA MET A 183 43.23 6.59 15.04
C MET A 183 43.82 7.94 15.46
N ASN A 184 43.02 8.85 16.00
CA ASN A 184 43.50 10.13 16.53
C ASN A 184 43.59 10.07 18.05
N ILE A 185 44.77 9.72 18.57
CA ILE A 185 45.12 9.98 19.98
C ILE A 185 45.15 11.50 20.13
N ARG A 186 44.12 12.07 20.76
CA ARG A 186 44.15 13.46 21.20
C ARG A 186 45.00 13.53 22.47
N LEU A 187 46.25 14.01 22.32
CA LEU A 187 47.08 14.52 23.40
C LEU A 187 46.46 15.82 23.94
#